data_AF-A0AB33JW20-F1
#
_entry.id   AF-A0AB33JW20-F1
#
_cell.length_a   1.000
_cell.length_b   1.000
_cell.length_c   1.000
_cell.angle_alpha   90.00
_cell.angle_beta   90.00
_cell.angle_gamma   90.00
#
_symmetry.space_group_name_H-M   'P 1'
#
loop_
_entity.id
_entity.type
_entity.pdbx_description
1 polymer ?
#
loop_
_entity_poly.entity_id
_entity_poly.type
_entity_poly.pdbx_seq_one_letter_code
_entity_poly.pdbx_strand_id
1 'polypeptide(L)'
;MKHSGVWERRWFQIILAGHEHPDEWPAVDEEDGADFALGEDDTVAQWRAFYEAQITFNRELVEGIPLDTHCAWTKLAHRNLRWVLLHMIEETARHAGHADIIRETLDGR
;
A
#
# COMPACT_ATOMS: atom_id res chain seq x y z
N MET A 1 2.15 8.29 5.53
CA MET A 1 1.34 8.38 4.30
C MET A 1 2.06 7.78 3.10
N LYS A 2 3.35 8.10 2.87
CA LYS A 2 4.21 7.42 1.88
C LYS A 2 4.07 5.90 1.94
N HIS A 3 4.36 5.30 3.10
CA HIS A 3 4.11 3.88 3.39
C HIS A 3 2.74 3.37 2.91
N SER A 4 1.65 4.01 3.35
CA SER A 4 0.27 3.61 3.01
C SER A 4 0.03 3.59 1.50
N GLY A 5 0.51 4.60 0.76
CA GLY A 5 0.39 4.62 -0.69
C GLY A 5 1.22 3.53 -1.38
N VAL A 6 2.44 3.28 -0.89
CA VAL A 6 3.31 2.24 -1.43
C VAL A 6 2.74 0.85 -1.18
N TRP A 7 2.17 0.60 0.01
CA TRP A 7 1.55 -0.67 0.36
C TRP A 7 0.26 -0.93 -0.41
N GLU A 8 -0.53 0.12 -0.63
CA GLU A 8 -1.72 0.08 -1.49
C GLU A 8 -1.35 -0.37 -2.90
N ARG A 9 -0.31 0.21 -3.51
CA ARG A 9 0.19 -0.27 -4.81
C ARG A 9 0.70 -1.72 -4.73
N ARG A 10 1.56 -2.02 -3.75
CA ARG A 10 2.24 -3.32 -3.66
C ARG A 10 1.25 -4.47 -3.56
N TRP A 11 0.25 -4.37 -2.69
CA TRP A 11 -0.67 -5.47 -2.46
C TRP A 11 -1.63 -5.73 -3.61
N PHE A 12 -2.15 -4.68 -4.24
CA PHE A 12 -3.11 -4.84 -5.33
C PHE A 12 -2.44 -5.05 -6.69
N GLN A 13 -1.41 -4.27 -7.02
CA GLN A 13 -0.85 -4.28 -8.36
C GLN A 13 0.23 -5.37 -8.50
N ILE A 14 1.16 -5.47 -7.55
CA ILE A 14 2.25 -6.46 -7.62
C ILE A 14 1.79 -7.82 -7.11
N ILE A 15 1.24 -7.88 -5.88
CA ILE A 15 0.96 -9.16 -5.22
C ILE A 15 -0.29 -9.81 -5.83
N LEU A 16 -1.40 -9.09 -5.89
CA LEU A 16 -2.65 -9.61 -6.42
C LEU A 16 -2.60 -9.73 -7.95
N ALA A 17 -2.32 -8.65 -8.68
CA ALA A 17 -2.39 -8.62 -10.14
C ALA A 17 -1.10 -9.04 -10.88
N GLY A 18 0.04 -9.11 -10.18
CA GLY A 18 1.30 -9.55 -10.80
C GLY A 18 1.93 -8.51 -11.73
N HIS A 19 1.57 -7.24 -11.60
CA HIS A 19 2.18 -6.15 -12.37
C HIS A 19 3.66 -5.98 -11.97
N GLU A 20 4.48 -5.66 -12.97
CA GLU A 20 5.88 -5.30 -12.77
C GLU A 20 6.04 -3.78 -12.76
N HIS A 21 6.84 -3.27 -11.81
CA HIS A 21 7.19 -1.86 -11.68
C HIS A 21 8.72 -1.71 -11.66
N PRO A 22 9.42 -2.04 -12.77
CA PRO A 22 10.89 -2.10 -12.80
C PRO A 22 11.56 -0.74 -12.49
N ASP A 23 10.88 0.36 -12.81
CA ASP A 23 11.39 1.74 -12.62
C ASP A 23 10.67 2.50 -11.49
N GLU A 24 9.72 1.87 -10.80
CA GLU A 24 8.92 2.51 -9.74
C GLU A 24 9.03 1.74 -8.41
N TRP A 25 10.09 2.06 -7.66
CA TRP A 25 10.22 1.97 -6.18
C TRP A 25 9.76 0.69 -5.45
N PRO A 26 10.64 0.12 -4.62
CA PRO A 26 11.86 -0.53 -5.05
C PRO A 26 11.56 -1.95 -5.57
N ALA A 27 12.56 -2.59 -6.19
CA ALA A 27 12.49 -4.01 -6.48
C ALA A 27 12.09 -4.78 -5.20
N VAL A 28 11.36 -5.88 -5.38
CA VAL A 28 10.70 -6.66 -4.31
C VAL A 28 11.68 -7.19 -3.22
N ASP A 29 12.98 -6.95 -3.38
CA ASP A 29 14.12 -7.36 -2.54
C ASP A 29 14.79 -6.21 -1.72
N GLU A 30 14.24 -4.99 -1.62
CA GLU A 30 14.86 -3.94 -0.79
C GLU A 30 14.54 -3.98 0.72
N GLU A 31 15.50 -3.40 1.44
CA GLU A 31 15.70 -3.22 2.89
C GLU A 31 14.45 -2.78 3.67
N ASP A 32 14.23 -3.39 4.84
CA ASP A 32 13.13 -3.06 5.75
C ASP A 32 13.04 -1.54 6.00
N GLY A 33 11.99 -0.90 5.51
CA GLY A 33 11.64 0.49 5.84
C GLY A 33 12.03 1.58 4.83
N ALA A 34 12.43 1.26 3.59
CA ALA A 34 12.75 2.25 2.56
C ALA A 34 11.62 3.26 2.29
N ASP A 35 10.37 2.85 2.46
CA ASP A 35 9.17 3.66 2.30
C ASP A 35 8.85 4.57 3.51
N PHE A 36 9.56 4.37 4.63
CA PHE A 36 9.60 5.31 5.75
C PHE A 36 10.72 6.35 5.60
N ALA A 37 11.70 6.11 4.73
CA ALA A 37 12.72 7.10 4.41
C ALA A 37 12.12 8.27 3.62
N LEU A 38 12.46 9.50 4.02
CA LEU A 38 12.02 10.72 3.37
C LEU A 38 13.15 11.30 2.51
N GLY A 39 12.85 11.62 1.26
CA GLY A 39 13.71 12.40 0.37
C GLY A 39 13.52 13.91 0.57
N GLU A 40 14.46 14.71 0.08
CA GLU A 40 14.41 16.18 0.21
C GLU A 40 13.17 16.79 -0.47
N ASP A 41 12.69 16.16 -1.54
CA ASP A 41 11.53 16.61 -2.32
C ASP A 41 10.19 16.02 -1.84
N ASP A 42 10.18 15.22 -0.76
CA ASP A 42 8.96 14.56 -0.28
C ASP A 42 8.02 15.55 0.42
N THR A 43 6.81 15.71 -0.12
CA THR A 43 5.76 16.53 0.49
C THR A 43 4.51 15.72 0.84
N VAL A 44 3.77 16.18 1.86
CA VAL A 44 2.49 15.58 2.25
C VAL A 44 1.48 15.60 1.10
N ALA A 45 1.44 16.69 0.31
CA ALA A 45 0.52 16.83 -0.80
C ALA A 45 0.78 15.79 -1.90
N GLN A 46 2.04 15.56 -2.26
CA GLN A 46 2.42 14.53 -3.23
C GLN A 46 2.03 13.14 -2.74
N TRP A 47 2.37 12.78 -1.49
CA TRP A 47 2.07 11.44 -0.97
C TRP A 47 0.58 11.19 -0.76
N ARG A 48 -0.20 12.24 -0.47
CA ARG A 48 -1.66 12.15 -0.46
C ARG A 48 -2.21 11.87 -1.85
N ALA A 49 -1.84 12.69 -2.83
CA ALA A 49 -2.29 12.53 -4.21
C ALA A 49 -1.89 11.16 -4.77
N PHE A 50 -0.68 10.69 -4.45
CA PHE A 50 -0.21 9.37 -4.81
C PHE A 50 -1.10 8.26 -4.22
N TYR A 51 -1.39 8.32 -2.92
CA TYR A 51 -2.21 7.31 -2.26
C TYR A 51 -3.64 7.30 -2.82
N GLU A 52 -4.25 8.47 -3.02
CA GLU A 52 -5.59 8.61 -3.63
C GLU A 52 -5.63 8.04 -5.06
N ALA A 53 -4.56 8.25 -5.84
CA ALA A 53 -4.42 7.67 -7.17
C ALA A 53 -4.32 6.13 -7.12
N GLN A 54 -3.59 5.57 -6.15
CA GLN A 54 -3.50 4.11 -5.99
C GLN A 54 -4.85 3.52 -5.60
N ILE A 55 -5.59 4.13 -4.66
CA ILE A 55 -6.94 3.68 -4.28
C ILE A 55 -7.87 3.68 -5.49
N THR A 56 -7.83 4.75 -6.30
CA THR A 56 -8.68 4.88 -7.50
C THR A 56 -8.37 3.77 -8.50
N PHE A 57 -7.09 3.60 -8.85
CA PHE A 57 -6.65 2.55 -9.76
C PHE A 57 -6.99 1.15 -9.23
N ASN A 58 -6.78 0.89 -7.95
CA ASN A 58 -7.00 -0.43 -7.36
C ASN A 58 -8.48 -0.80 -7.28
N ARG A 59 -9.37 0.19 -7.11
CA ARG A 59 -10.82 -0.05 -7.19
C ARG A 59 -11.25 -0.53 -8.57
N GLU A 60 -10.72 0.10 -9.61
CA GLU A 60 -10.97 -0.30 -11.00
C GLU A 60 -10.33 -1.67 -11.28
N LEU A 61 -9.10 -1.90 -10.78
CA LEU A 61 -8.37 -3.15 -10.96
C LEU A 61 -9.13 -4.37 -10.41
N VAL A 62 -9.77 -4.24 -9.25
CA VAL A 62 -10.48 -5.35 -8.60
C VAL A 62 -11.96 -5.43 -8.97
N GLU A 63 -12.45 -4.52 -9.82
CA GLU A 63 -13.85 -4.49 -10.23
C GLU A 63 -14.20 -5.79 -10.98
N GLY A 64 -15.24 -6.48 -10.52
CA GLY A 64 -15.69 -7.73 -11.13
C GLY A 64 -14.79 -8.94 -10.88
N ILE A 65 -13.67 -8.79 -10.17
CA ILE A 65 -12.81 -9.93 -9.80
C ILE A 65 -13.48 -10.74 -8.67
N PRO A 66 -13.64 -12.06 -8.81
CA PRO A 66 -14.13 -12.91 -7.73
C PRO A 66 -13.25 -12.78 -6.48
N LEU A 67 -13.87 -12.71 -5.30
CA LEU A 67 -13.15 -12.58 -4.03
C LEU A 67 -12.19 -13.74 -3.73
N ASP A 68 -12.41 -14.90 -4.35
CA ASP A 68 -11.57 -16.09 -4.16
C ASP A 68 -10.47 -16.22 -5.24
N THR A 69 -10.32 -15.21 -6.13
CA THR A 69 -9.20 -15.14 -7.08
C THR A 69 -7.87 -15.05 -6.33
N HIS A 70 -6.98 -15.99 -6.63
CA HIS A 70 -5.66 -16.10 -6.01
C HIS A 70 -4.71 -14.99 -6.46
N CYS A 71 -3.81 -14.60 -5.57
CA CYS A 71 -2.74 -13.65 -5.88
C CYS A 71 -1.81 -14.21 -6.97
N ALA A 72 -1.42 -13.37 -7.94
CA ALA A 72 -0.52 -13.74 -9.01
C ALA A 72 0.93 -13.98 -8.52
N TRP A 73 1.35 -13.28 -7.46
CA TRP A 73 2.70 -13.45 -6.94
C TRP A 73 2.88 -14.80 -6.25
N THR A 74 3.78 -15.63 -6.79
CA THR A 74 3.93 -17.05 -6.41
C THR A 74 4.22 -17.28 -4.92
N LYS A 75 4.97 -16.37 -4.26
CA LYS A 75 5.24 -16.45 -2.82
C LYS A 75 3.97 -16.32 -1.97
N LEU A 76 2.92 -15.67 -2.49
CA LEU A 76 1.65 -15.43 -1.80
C LEU A 76 0.43 -15.98 -2.55
N ALA A 77 0.62 -16.91 -3.50
CA ALA A 77 -0.47 -17.51 -4.28
C ALA A 77 -1.51 -18.26 -3.43
N HIS A 78 -1.18 -18.63 -2.18
CA HIS A 78 -2.12 -19.22 -1.23
C HIS A 78 -3.12 -18.20 -0.64
N ARG A 79 -2.91 -16.89 -0.88
CA ARG A 79 -3.84 -15.81 -0.54
C ARG A 79 -4.72 -15.47 -1.75
N ASN A 80 -5.83 -14.80 -1.48
CA ASN A 80 -6.79 -14.36 -2.50
C ASN A 80 -7.23 -12.91 -2.26
N LEU A 81 -7.99 -12.35 -3.19
CA LEU A 81 -8.51 -10.98 -3.12
C LEU A 81 -9.22 -10.68 -1.78
N ARG A 82 -10.03 -11.61 -1.27
CA ARG A 82 -10.69 -11.47 0.04
C ARG A 82 -9.69 -11.22 1.16
N TRP A 83 -8.62 -12.02 1.20
CA TRP A 83 -7.57 -11.87 2.19
C TRP A 83 -6.83 -10.54 2.02
N VAL A 84 -6.50 -10.16 0.78
CA VAL A 84 -5.81 -8.88 0.48
C VAL A 84 -6.65 -7.68 0.94
N LEU A 85 -7.95 -7.66 0.63
CA LEU A 85 -8.86 -6.60 1.08
C LEU A 85 -8.88 -6.48 2.61
N LEU A 86 -9.02 -7.60 3.32
CA LEU A 86 -9.02 -7.61 4.78
C LEU A 86 -7.68 -7.12 5.36
N HIS A 87 -6.58 -7.60 4.78
CA HIS A 87 -5.24 -7.19 5.19
C HIS A 87 -5.03 -5.67 5.01
N MET A 88 -5.47 -5.09 3.88
CA MET A 88 -5.33 -3.66 3.64
C MET A 88 -6.20 -2.80 4.57
N ILE A 89 -7.35 -3.30 5.03
CA ILE A 89 -8.16 -2.63 6.07
C ILE A 89 -7.38 -2.60 7.39
N GLU A 90 -6.83 -3.73 7.82
CA GLU A 90 -6.02 -3.83 9.04
C GLU A 90 -4.78 -2.92 8.95
N GLU A 91 -4.08 -2.95 7.83
CA GLU A 91 -2.88 -2.16 7.58
C GLU A 91 -3.18 -0.66 7.67
N THR A 92 -4.25 -0.22 7.02
CA THR A 92 -4.69 1.18 7.04
C THR A 92 -5.07 1.60 8.45
N ALA A 93 -5.85 0.78 9.17
CA ALA A 93 -6.26 1.09 10.54
C ALA A 93 -5.06 1.19 11.49
N ARG A 94 -4.11 0.24 11.39
CA ARG A 94 -2.89 0.21 12.21
C ARG A 94 -2.06 1.47 12.00
N HIS A 95 -1.84 1.86 10.75
CA HIS A 95 -1.03 3.04 10.43
C HIS A 95 -1.75 4.37 10.70
N ALA A 96 -3.07 4.42 10.60
CA ALA A 96 -3.86 5.57 11.05
C ALA A 96 -3.70 5.77 12.57
N GLY A 97 -3.85 4.70 13.36
CA GLY A 97 -3.65 4.78 14.81
C GLY A 97 -2.23 5.22 15.21
N HIS A 98 -1.19 4.73 14.52
CA HIS A 98 0.17 5.22 14.75
C HIS A 98 0.32 6.71 14.42
N ALA A 99 -0.29 7.17 13.33
CA ALA A 99 -0.26 8.58 12.95
C ALA A 99 -0.98 9.47 13.98
N ASP A 100 -2.10 8.99 14.53
CA ASP A 100 -2.83 9.71 15.59
C ASP A 100 -1.98 9.85 16.86
N ILE A 101 -1.32 8.78 17.31
CA ILE A 101 -0.40 8.85 18.46
C ILE A 101 0.72 9.88 18.23
N ILE A 102 1.32 9.89 17.04
CA ILE A 102 2.38 10.85 16.69
C ILE A 102 1.82 12.28 16.71
N ARG A 103 0.66 12.49 16.11
CA ARG A 103 -0.01 13.80 16.08
C ARG A 103 -0.27 14.30 17.51
N GLU A 104 -0.91 13.49 18.35
CA GLU A 104 -1.19 13.78 19.76
C GLU A 104 0.08 14.11 20.56
N THR A 105 1.17 13.38 20.27
CA THR A 105 2.48 13.62 20.92
C THR A 105 3.09 14.97 20.52
N LEU A 106 2.86 15.42 19.29
CA LEU A 106 3.43 16.67 18.76
C LEU A 106 2.62 17.90 19.12
N ASP A 107 1.29 17.82 19.09
CA ASP A 107 0.40 18.97 19.31
C ASP A 107 -0.30 18.97 20.68
N GLY A 108 -0.12 17.91 21.47
CA GLY A 108 -0.64 17.79 22.84
C GLY A 108 -2.15 17.63 22.93
N ARG A 109 -2.82 17.20 21.85
CA ARG A 109 -4.28 17.07 21.76
C ARG A 109 -4.71 15.81 21.04
#